data_AF-A0A6N3JSV4-F1
#
_entry.id   AF-A0A6N3JSV4-F1
#
_cell.length_a   1.000
_cell.length_b   1.000
_cell.length_c   1.000
_cell.angle_alpha   90.00
_cell.angle_beta   90.00
_cell.angle_gamma   90.00
#
_symmetry.space_group_name_H-M   'P 1'
#
loop_
_entity.id
_entity.type
_entity.pdbx_description
1 polymer ?
#
loop_
_entity_poly.entity_id
_entity_poly.type
_entity_poly.pdbx_seq_one_letter_code
_entity_poly.pdbx_strand_id
1 'polypeptide(L)'
;MGRNIGTLGRTREPLDLEFGYFGATIRVHPQATDAVEMEFLRVGGDVDMKELEGVDLAQIDALPRDRQVKLLRAMGRRVEAAHAALMASLRALIHPDDYDMYWRLGMEHGQQIRDRMADVRAITTAVVEATTDFPTGPLSGSPAGPAATPPASGDASPSPAPPAARGRASDLEMSLALERGRPDLQEFYVMEAEAREAEARQRRDQEQRDQQKLAAAGLA
;
A
#
# COMPACT_ATOMS: atom_id res chain seq x y z
N MET A 1 -13.18 -14.18 19.48
CA MET A 1 -14.32 -14.11 18.53
C MET A 1 -13.75 -13.73 17.19
N GLY A 2 -13.85 -14.63 16.21
CA GLY A 2 -12.92 -14.71 15.08
C GLY A 2 -13.13 -13.70 13.95
N ARG A 3 -12.01 -13.24 13.38
CA ARG A 3 -11.93 -12.73 12.01
C ARG A 3 -11.10 -13.73 11.21
N ASN A 4 -11.77 -14.74 10.67
CA ASN A 4 -11.23 -15.64 9.67
C ASN A 4 -11.80 -15.22 8.32
N ILE A 5 -10.99 -14.61 7.46
CA ILE A 5 -11.33 -14.49 6.04
C ILE A 5 -10.10 -14.94 5.24
N GLY A 6 -10.03 -16.27 5.04
CA GLY A 6 -9.03 -17.00 4.24
C GLY A 6 -9.06 -18.52 4.52
N THR A 7 -9.46 -19.32 3.52
CA THR A 7 -9.70 -20.79 3.48
C THR A 7 -10.45 -21.45 4.65
N LEU A 8 -11.72 -21.03 4.83
CA LEU A 8 -12.88 -21.81 5.29
C LEU A 8 -12.58 -23.08 6.14
N GLY A 9 -12.23 -22.86 7.42
CA GLY A 9 -12.40 -23.85 8.48
C GLY A 9 -11.32 -24.92 8.64
N ARG A 10 -10.22 -24.87 7.88
CA ARG A 10 -9.06 -25.75 8.14
C ARG A 10 -8.13 -25.10 9.14
N THR A 11 -7.80 -25.82 10.20
CA THR A 11 -6.69 -25.47 11.10
C THR A 11 -5.42 -25.43 10.27
N ARG A 12 -4.78 -24.26 10.14
CA ARG A 12 -3.47 -24.14 9.51
C ARG A 12 -2.44 -24.90 10.35
N GLU A 13 -1.53 -25.61 9.70
CA GLU A 13 -0.36 -26.14 10.39
C GLU A 13 0.48 -24.97 10.95
N PRO A 14 1.03 -25.10 12.16
CA PRO A 14 1.92 -24.10 12.72
C PRO A 14 3.09 -23.85 11.76
N LEU A 15 3.42 -22.58 11.52
CA LEU A 15 4.61 -22.23 10.76
C LEU A 15 5.86 -22.53 11.59
N ASP A 16 6.77 -23.30 11.02
CA ASP A 16 8.12 -23.54 11.54
C ASP A 16 9.13 -22.87 10.61
N LEU A 17 9.21 -21.54 10.72
CA LEU A 17 10.12 -20.71 9.96
C LEU A 17 11.08 -20.00 10.90
N GLU A 18 12.32 -19.89 10.46
CA GLU A 18 13.37 -19.17 11.15
C GLU A 18 14.20 -18.34 10.16
N PHE A 19 14.78 -17.26 10.65
CA PHE A 19 15.69 -16.42 9.87
C PHE A 19 16.91 -16.00 10.69
N GLY A 20 18.03 -15.81 10.00
CA GLY A 20 19.25 -15.30 10.62
C GLY A 20 19.18 -13.78 10.80
N TYR A 21 19.52 -13.29 12.00
CA TYR A 21 19.56 -11.87 12.33
C TYR A 21 20.78 -11.56 13.20
N PHE A 22 21.76 -10.82 12.64
CA PHE A 22 23.02 -10.50 13.33
C PHE A 22 23.72 -11.69 14.01
N GLY A 23 23.73 -12.85 13.34
CA GLY A 23 24.35 -14.07 13.84
C GLY A 23 23.51 -14.87 14.86
N ALA A 24 22.33 -14.38 15.21
CA ALA A 24 21.32 -15.14 15.96
C ALA A 24 20.27 -15.74 15.01
N THR A 25 19.62 -16.80 15.45
CA THR A 25 18.44 -17.36 14.77
C THR A 25 17.19 -16.83 15.46
N ILE A 26 16.27 -16.26 14.69
CA ILE A 26 15.00 -15.72 15.16
C ILE A 26 13.86 -16.53 14.55
N ARG A 27 12.97 -17.04 15.40
CA ARG A 27 11.78 -17.78 14.95
C ARG A 27 10.68 -16.81 14.53
N VAL A 28 9.99 -17.18 13.45
CA VAL A 28 8.74 -16.54 13.04
C VAL A 28 7.63 -17.02 13.97
N HIS A 29 6.63 -16.17 14.22
CA HIS A 29 5.49 -16.51 15.04
C HIS A 29 4.71 -17.67 14.38
N PRO A 30 4.33 -18.75 15.10
CA PRO A 30 3.70 -19.93 14.50
C PRO A 30 2.30 -19.65 13.93
N GLN A 31 1.68 -18.55 14.37
CA GLN A 31 0.41 -18.03 13.86
C GLN A 31 0.58 -16.82 12.94
N ALA A 32 1.80 -16.52 12.48
CA ALA A 32 2.01 -15.44 11.54
C ALA A 32 1.21 -15.71 10.25
N THR A 33 0.66 -14.64 9.68
CA THR A 33 -0.08 -14.70 8.42
C THR A 33 0.26 -13.49 7.58
N ASP A 34 0.06 -13.61 6.27
CA ASP A 34 0.04 -12.51 5.31
C ASP A 34 -0.88 -11.35 5.73
N ALA A 35 -1.93 -11.64 6.52
CA ALA A 35 -2.81 -10.63 7.08
C ALA A 35 -2.13 -9.58 7.99
N VAL A 36 -0.91 -9.84 8.50
CA VAL A 36 -0.19 -8.82 9.28
C VAL A 36 0.19 -7.61 8.42
N GLU A 37 0.48 -7.82 7.13
CA GLU A 37 0.74 -6.72 6.20
C GLU A 37 -0.54 -5.91 5.95
N MET A 38 -1.69 -6.58 5.81
CA MET A 38 -2.98 -5.93 5.68
C MET A 38 -3.36 -5.15 6.95
N GLU A 39 -3.07 -5.68 8.13
CA GLU A 39 -3.30 -4.96 9.40
C GLU A 39 -2.35 -3.76 9.54
N PHE A 40 -1.09 -3.90 9.14
CA PHE A 40 -0.14 -2.78 9.08
C PHE A 40 -0.63 -1.66 8.15
N LEU A 41 -1.04 -2.02 6.93
CA LEU A 41 -1.58 -1.07 5.95
C LEU A 41 -2.89 -0.46 6.42
N ARG A 42 -3.74 -1.21 7.12
CA ARG A 42 -4.99 -0.70 7.72
C ARG A 42 -4.70 0.33 8.80
N VAL A 43 -3.77 0.04 9.71
CA VAL A 43 -3.35 1.00 10.74
C VAL A 43 -2.69 2.24 10.12
N GLY A 44 -1.93 2.05 9.04
CA GLY A 44 -1.37 3.15 8.25
C GLY A 44 -2.44 3.98 7.52
N GLY A 45 -3.52 3.36 7.05
CA GLY A 45 -4.65 4.02 6.39
C GLY A 45 -5.55 4.80 7.36
N ASP A 46 -5.65 4.37 8.61
CA ASP A 46 -6.35 5.11 9.68
C ASP A 46 -5.59 6.38 10.12
N VAL A 47 -4.35 6.58 9.64
CA VAL A 47 -3.63 7.84 9.82
C VAL A 47 -4.26 8.89 8.91
N ASP A 48 -5.20 9.67 9.46
CA ASP A 48 -5.91 10.72 8.73
C ASP A 48 -4.92 11.70 8.09
N MET A 49 -4.71 11.61 6.77
CA MET A 49 -3.74 12.46 6.08
C MET A 49 -4.21 13.91 5.88
N LYS A 50 -5.48 14.23 6.15
CA LYS A 50 -6.11 15.52 5.84
C LYS A 50 -5.44 16.73 6.49
N GLU A 51 -4.89 16.62 7.70
CA GLU A 51 -4.20 17.76 8.32
C GLU A 51 -2.84 18.11 7.67
N LEU A 52 -2.28 17.22 6.84
CA LEU A 52 -1.07 17.47 6.06
C LEU A 52 -1.38 17.78 4.59
N GLU A 53 -2.63 17.60 4.16
CA GLU A 53 -3.04 17.86 2.79
C GLU A 53 -2.97 19.37 2.49
N GLY A 54 -2.22 19.74 1.44
CA GLY A 54 -1.99 21.14 1.08
C GLY A 54 -0.86 21.85 1.86
N VAL A 55 -0.13 21.14 2.73
CA VAL A 55 1.06 21.70 3.38
C VAL A 55 2.29 21.49 2.49
N ASP A 56 2.83 22.59 1.98
CA ASP A 56 4.14 22.58 1.32
C ASP A 56 5.25 22.51 2.36
N LEU A 57 5.90 21.34 2.47
CA LEU A 57 7.00 21.10 3.41
C LEU A 57 8.20 22.02 3.15
N ALA A 58 8.38 22.52 1.93
CA ALA A 58 9.46 23.46 1.60
C ALA A 58 9.20 24.86 2.18
N GLN A 59 7.97 25.17 2.58
CA GLN A 59 7.57 26.47 3.11
C GLN A 59 7.33 26.49 4.62
N ILE A 60 7.71 25.42 5.34
CA ILE A 60 7.48 25.33 6.79
C ILE A 60 8.08 26.54 7.51
N ASP A 61 9.31 26.93 7.16
CA ASP A 61 10.00 28.04 7.81
C ASP A 61 9.34 29.41 7.56
N ALA A 62 8.55 29.53 6.50
CA ALA A 62 7.79 30.73 6.15
C ALA A 62 6.42 30.81 6.84
N LEU A 63 5.94 29.71 7.43
CA LEU A 63 4.67 29.70 8.14
C LEU A 63 4.75 30.51 9.45
N PRO A 64 3.64 31.12 9.90
CA PRO A 64 3.52 31.63 11.25
C PRO A 64 3.89 30.56 12.30
N ARG A 65 4.60 30.95 13.37
CA ARG A 65 5.12 30.03 14.40
C ARG A 65 4.05 29.12 15.01
N ASP A 66 2.84 29.64 15.21
CA ASP A 66 1.68 28.89 15.69
C ASP A 66 1.29 27.76 14.73
N ARG A 67 1.32 28.01 13.42
CA ARG A 67 1.09 26.99 12.39
C ARG A 67 2.25 25.99 12.31
N GLN A 68 3.50 26.44 12.43
CA GLN A 68 4.67 25.54 12.48
C GLN A 68 4.57 24.56 13.65
N VAL A 69 4.27 25.05 14.86
CA VAL A 69 4.13 24.19 16.05
C VAL A 69 2.97 23.21 15.90
N LYS A 70 1.83 23.66 15.35
CA LYS A 70 0.69 22.77 15.09
C LYS A 70 1.05 21.68 14.09
N LEU A 71 1.74 22.03 13.02
CA LEU A 71 2.20 21.09 12.00
C LEU A 71 3.19 20.08 12.56
N LEU A 72 4.23 20.53 13.28
CA LEU A 72 5.23 19.66 13.89
C LEU A 72 4.60 18.67 14.88
N ARG A 73 3.62 19.10 15.68
CA ARG A 73 2.85 18.20 16.57
C ARG A 73 2.03 17.19 15.78
N ALA A 74 1.37 17.61 14.70
CA ALA A 74 0.60 16.71 13.85
C ALA A 74 1.51 15.66 13.20
N MET A 75 2.65 16.08 12.64
CA MET A 75 3.66 15.17 12.08
C MET A 75 4.21 14.22 13.15
N GLY A 76 4.57 14.72 14.33
CA GLY A 76 5.09 13.91 15.44
C GLY A 76 4.14 12.78 15.84
N ARG A 77 2.87 13.09 16.07
CA ARG A 77 1.84 12.07 16.40
C ARG A 77 1.71 11.00 15.33
N ARG A 78 1.84 11.38 14.05
CA ARG A 78 1.73 10.44 12.93
C ARG A 78 2.95 9.53 12.83
N VAL A 79 4.14 10.10 13.01
CA VAL A 79 5.40 9.33 13.06
C VAL A 79 5.35 8.34 14.23
N GLU A 80 4.86 8.77 15.40
CA GLU A 80 4.65 7.89 16.55
C GLU A 80 3.64 6.78 16.26
N ALA A 81 2.50 7.10 15.62
CA ALA A 81 1.49 6.11 15.26
C ALA A 81 2.02 5.08 14.24
N ALA A 82 2.72 5.54 13.20
CA ALA A 82 3.34 4.66 12.20
C ALA A 82 4.42 3.77 12.83
N HIS A 83 5.23 4.33 13.73
CA HIS A 83 6.23 3.57 14.48
C HIS A 83 5.58 2.53 15.39
N ALA A 84 4.50 2.88 16.10
CA ALA A 84 3.76 1.95 16.94
C ALA A 84 3.14 0.80 16.12
N ALA A 85 2.59 1.11 14.94
CA ALA A 85 2.05 0.12 14.02
C ALA A 85 3.13 -0.85 13.54
N LEU A 86 4.28 -0.32 13.11
CA LEU A 86 5.43 -1.12 12.68
C LEU A 86 5.88 -2.09 13.78
N MET A 87 5.96 -1.60 15.01
CA MET A 87 6.37 -2.38 16.17
C MET A 87 5.36 -3.47 16.52
N ALA A 88 4.06 -3.17 16.41
CA ALA A 88 3.00 -4.15 16.59
C ALA A 88 3.06 -5.25 15.53
N SER A 89 3.32 -4.89 14.26
CA SER A 89 3.49 -5.85 13.17
C SER A 89 4.71 -6.75 13.39
N LEU A 90 5.86 -6.20 13.79
CA LEU A 90 7.03 -7.01 14.13
C LEU A 90 6.77 -7.97 15.29
N ARG A 91 6.05 -7.53 16.33
CA ARG A 91 5.64 -8.41 17.44
C ARG A 91 4.71 -9.53 17.01
N ALA A 92 3.85 -9.29 16.04
CA ALA A 92 2.95 -10.30 15.50
C ALA A 92 3.67 -11.31 14.58
N LEU A 93 4.77 -10.90 13.95
CA LEU A 93 5.54 -11.74 13.03
C LEU A 93 6.66 -12.53 13.70
N ILE A 94 7.24 -12.03 14.78
CA ILE A 94 8.37 -12.67 15.48
C ILE A 94 7.85 -13.48 16.67
N HIS A 95 8.46 -14.64 16.93
CA HIS A 95 8.13 -15.45 18.09
C HIS A 95 8.30 -14.64 19.40
N PRO A 96 7.35 -14.70 20.36
CA PRO A 96 7.39 -13.86 21.56
C PRO A 96 8.68 -14.01 22.36
N ASP A 97 9.20 -15.24 22.48
CA ASP A 97 10.46 -15.52 23.20
C ASP A 97 11.70 -14.89 22.52
N ASP A 98 11.65 -14.64 21.22
CA ASP A 98 12.80 -14.16 20.44
C ASP A 98 12.73 -12.64 20.17
N TYR A 99 11.57 -12.01 20.42
CA TYR A 99 11.33 -10.60 20.12
C TYR A 99 12.29 -9.67 20.87
N ASP A 100 12.51 -9.90 22.17
CA ASP A 100 13.42 -9.08 22.97
C ASP A 100 14.87 -9.20 22.48
N MET A 101 15.27 -10.38 22.02
CA MET A 101 16.58 -10.61 21.41
C MET A 101 16.71 -9.91 20.06
N TYR A 102 15.72 -10.05 19.17
CA TYR A 102 15.66 -9.32 17.90
C TYR A 102 15.79 -7.81 18.12
N TRP A 103 14.99 -7.27 19.05
CA TRP A 103 14.97 -5.84 19.35
C TRP A 103 16.32 -5.34 19.85
N ARG A 104 16.91 -6.06 20.81
CA ARG A 104 18.22 -5.73 21.38
C ARG A 104 19.32 -5.74 20.31
N LEU A 105 19.40 -6.80 19.51
CA LEU A 105 20.41 -6.93 18.45
C LEU A 105 20.28 -5.82 17.40
N GLY A 106 19.05 -5.47 17.01
CA GLY A 106 18.80 -4.37 16.08
C GLY A 106 19.27 -3.02 16.64
N MET A 107 19.04 -2.76 17.93
CA MET A 107 19.51 -1.54 18.59
C MET A 107 21.04 -1.50 18.72
N GLU A 108 21.68 -2.62 19.09
CA GLU A 108 23.14 -2.74 19.20
C GLU A 108 23.84 -2.46 17.85
N HIS A 109 23.21 -2.83 16.73
CA HIS A 109 23.73 -2.60 15.37
C HIS A 109 23.22 -1.32 14.71
N GLY A 110 22.48 -0.47 15.44
CA GLY A 110 22.03 0.83 14.94
C GLY A 110 20.95 0.76 13.86
N GLN A 111 20.12 -0.29 13.84
CA GLN A 111 19.03 -0.43 12.88
C GLN A 111 18.05 0.75 12.96
N GLN A 112 17.66 1.27 11.79
CA GLN A 112 16.71 2.37 11.67
C GLN A 112 15.28 1.86 11.40
N ILE A 113 14.31 2.77 11.34
CA ILE A 113 12.92 2.44 11.00
C ILE A 113 12.85 1.82 9.59
N ARG A 114 13.66 2.34 8.65
CA ARG A 114 13.73 1.84 7.28
C ARG A 114 14.15 0.37 7.22
N ASP A 115 15.13 -0.03 8.02
CA ASP A 115 15.62 -1.39 8.02
C ASP A 115 14.60 -2.35 8.64
N ARG A 116 13.91 -1.91 9.70
CA ARG A 116 12.79 -2.66 10.29
C ARG A 116 11.62 -2.85 9.32
N MET A 117 11.33 -1.86 8.47
CA MET A 117 10.36 -2.02 7.38
C MET A 117 10.82 -3.08 6.36
N ALA A 118 12.12 -3.15 6.09
CA ALA A 118 12.68 -4.20 5.22
C ALA A 118 12.58 -5.58 5.89
N ASP A 119 12.82 -5.67 7.20
CA ASP A 119 12.63 -6.91 7.97
C ASP A 119 11.17 -7.38 7.92
N VAL A 120 10.20 -6.49 8.14
CA VAL A 120 8.76 -6.83 8.01
C VAL A 120 8.46 -7.38 6.63
N ARG A 121 8.89 -6.70 5.57
CA ARG A 121 8.66 -7.16 4.19
C ARG A 121 9.31 -8.52 3.94
N ALA A 122 10.56 -8.71 4.36
CA ALA A 122 11.26 -9.98 4.17
C ALA A 122 10.54 -11.13 4.87
N ILE A 123 10.09 -10.92 6.12
CA ILE A 123 9.36 -11.93 6.88
C ILE A 123 7.99 -12.21 6.27
N THR A 124 7.22 -11.17 5.86
CA THR A 124 5.90 -11.39 5.25
C THR A 124 6.01 -12.11 3.91
N THR A 125 6.99 -11.77 3.08
CA THR A 125 7.33 -12.51 1.84
C THR A 125 7.60 -13.99 2.15
N ALA A 126 8.47 -14.29 3.12
CA ALA A 126 8.77 -15.68 3.49
C ALA A 126 7.54 -16.44 4.01
N VAL A 127 6.67 -15.77 4.79
CA VAL A 127 5.40 -16.35 5.27
C VAL A 127 4.44 -16.62 4.12
N VAL A 128 4.31 -15.71 3.15
CA VAL A 128 3.46 -15.91 1.97
C VAL A 128 3.96 -17.08 1.15
N GLU A 129 5.26 -17.14 0.85
CA GLU A 129 5.85 -18.23 0.08
C GLU A 129 5.66 -19.59 0.78
N ALA A 130 5.88 -19.65 2.10
CA ALA A 130 5.70 -20.87 2.87
C ALA A 130 4.23 -21.32 3.00
N THR A 131 3.28 -20.39 2.92
CA THR A 131 1.85 -20.71 3.10
C THR A 131 1.09 -20.94 1.80
N THR A 132 1.58 -20.42 0.68
CA THR A 132 0.89 -20.45 -0.61
C THR A 132 1.56 -21.34 -1.65
N ASP A 133 2.78 -21.84 -1.36
CA ASP A 133 3.67 -22.53 -2.32
C ASP A 133 3.93 -21.71 -3.59
N PHE A 134 3.62 -20.41 -3.58
CA PHE A 134 3.75 -19.52 -4.70
C PHE A 134 4.97 -18.63 -4.49
N PRO A 135 6.04 -18.78 -5.28
CA PRO A 135 7.21 -17.91 -5.17
C PRO A 135 6.79 -16.48 -5.50
N THR A 136 7.00 -15.57 -4.56
CA THR A 136 6.69 -14.15 -4.73
C THR A 136 7.85 -13.40 -5.40
N GLY A 137 9.02 -14.02 -5.47
CA GLY A 137 10.16 -13.60 -6.27
C GLY A 137 10.37 -14.42 -7.55
N PRO A 138 11.16 -13.90 -8.51
CA PRO A 138 11.60 -14.69 -9.66
C PRO A 138 12.41 -15.91 -9.18
N LEU A 139 12.04 -17.10 -9.65
CA LEU A 139 12.77 -18.34 -9.37
C LEU A 139 14.26 -18.16 -9.69
N SER A 140 15.16 -18.67 -8.83
CA SER A 140 16.62 -18.58 -9.01
C SER A 140 17.18 -19.27 -10.27
N GLY A 141 16.32 -19.86 -11.10
CA GLY A 141 16.66 -20.45 -12.40
C GLY A 141 15.97 -19.78 -13.59
N SER A 142 15.21 -18.70 -13.39
CA SER A 142 14.63 -17.95 -14.49
C SER A 142 15.76 -17.24 -15.26
N PRO A 143 15.87 -17.43 -16.58
CA PRO A 143 16.83 -16.68 -17.39
C PRO A 143 16.62 -15.19 -17.16
N ALA A 144 17.70 -14.41 -17.16
CA ALA A 144 17.61 -12.96 -17.12
C ALA A 144 16.57 -12.53 -18.15
N GLY A 145 15.53 -11.83 -17.69
CA GLY A 145 14.52 -11.27 -18.58
C GLY A 145 15.22 -10.48 -19.70
N PRO A 146 14.61 -10.40 -20.90
CA PRO A 146 15.21 -9.68 -22.01
C PRO A 146 15.68 -8.31 -21.52
N ALA A 147 16.94 -7.99 -21.84
CA ALA A 147 17.58 -6.74 -21.44
C ALA A 147 16.64 -5.57 -21.75
N ALA A 148 16.51 -4.65 -20.79
CA ALA A 148 15.72 -3.43 -20.96
C ALA A 148 16.03 -2.83 -22.33
N THR A 149 15.01 -2.76 -23.18
CA THR A 149 15.12 -2.16 -24.50
C THR A 149 15.71 -0.77 -24.32
N PRO A 150 16.85 -0.44 -24.95
CA PRO A 150 17.42 0.89 -24.81
C PRO A 150 16.36 1.93 -25.20
N PRO A 151 16.31 3.10 -24.54
CA PRO A 151 15.40 4.16 -24.92
C PRO A 151 15.65 4.49 -26.38
N ALA A 152 14.65 4.27 -27.23
CA ALA A 152 14.71 4.57 -28.65
C ALA A 152 14.83 6.09 -28.81
N SER A 153 16.07 6.55 -28.96
CA SER A 153 16.40 7.90 -29.38
C SER A 153 16.15 8.02 -30.88
N GLY A 154 15.23 8.92 -31.25
CA GLY A 154 15.29 9.69 -32.49
C GLY A 154 14.74 9.04 -33.77
N ASP A 155 13.57 9.54 -34.16
CA ASP A 155 13.10 9.83 -35.53
C ASP A 155 12.88 8.73 -36.59
N ALA A 156 11.65 8.79 -37.10
CA ALA A 156 11.16 8.40 -38.43
C ALA A 156 10.88 6.91 -38.72
N SER A 157 9.62 6.49 -38.53
CA SER A 157 8.75 6.24 -39.69
C SER A 157 7.29 5.97 -39.29
N PRO A 158 6.32 6.52 -40.04
CA PRO A 158 4.90 6.33 -39.77
C PRO A 158 4.44 5.00 -40.38
N SER A 159 3.60 4.27 -39.66
CA SER A 159 2.81 3.17 -40.21
C SER A 159 1.40 3.23 -39.64
N PRO A 160 0.42 2.78 -40.44
CA PRO A 160 -0.83 3.51 -40.65
C PRO A 160 -1.82 3.29 -39.52
N ALA A 161 -2.54 4.36 -39.17
CA ALA A 161 -3.70 4.28 -38.30
C ALA A 161 -4.74 3.31 -38.90
N PRO A 162 -5.30 2.38 -38.10
CA PRO A 162 -6.46 1.62 -38.54
C PRO A 162 -7.66 2.56 -38.68
N PRO A 163 -8.59 2.24 -39.60
CA PRO A 163 -9.72 3.12 -39.90
C PRO A 163 -10.62 3.30 -38.68
N ALA A 164 -11.04 4.54 -38.47
CA ALA A 164 -12.01 4.96 -37.46
C ALA A 164 -13.30 4.14 -37.54
N ALA A 165 -13.36 3.06 -36.75
CA ALA A 165 -14.58 2.32 -36.50
C ALA A 165 -15.40 3.11 -35.46
N ARG A 166 -16.59 3.49 -35.90
CA ARG A 166 -17.61 4.20 -35.13
C ARG A 166 -18.00 3.40 -33.89
N GLY A 167 -17.96 4.09 -32.75
CA GLY A 167 -18.36 3.58 -31.44
C GLY A 167 -17.27 3.93 -30.43
N ARG A 168 -17.44 5.05 -29.71
CA ARG A 168 -16.57 5.39 -28.58
C ARG A 168 -16.75 4.31 -27.52
N ALA A 169 -15.93 3.26 -27.60
CA ALA A 169 -15.66 2.43 -26.44
C ALA A 169 -15.06 3.36 -25.38
N SER A 170 -15.59 3.29 -24.16
CA SER A 170 -15.06 4.13 -23.08
C SER A 170 -13.58 3.80 -22.83
N ASP A 171 -12.78 4.74 -22.32
CA ASP A 171 -11.36 4.48 -22.01
C ASP A 171 -11.19 3.23 -21.11
N LEU A 172 -12.22 2.90 -20.31
CA LEU A 172 -12.33 1.68 -19.51
C LEU A 172 -12.40 0.39 -20.35
N GLU A 173 -13.14 0.40 -21.46
CA GLU A 173 -13.22 -0.76 -22.36
C GLU A 173 -11.91 -0.96 -23.14
N MET A 174 -11.19 0.12 -23.47
CA MET A 174 -9.86 0.01 -24.06
C MET A 174 -8.83 -0.51 -23.06
N SER A 175 -8.88 -0.10 -21.78
CA SER A 175 -7.98 -0.64 -20.75
C SER A 175 -8.28 -2.11 -20.41
N LEU A 176 -9.55 -2.48 -20.27
CA LEU A 176 -9.97 -3.87 -20.05
C LEU A 176 -9.61 -4.80 -21.23
N ALA A 177 -9.62 -4.30 -22.46
CA ALA A 177 -9.22 -5.06 -23.64
C ALA A 177 -7.70 -5.32 -23.72
N LEU A 178 -6.89 -4.38 -23.22
CA LEU A 178 -5.42 -4.49 -23.16
C LEU A 178 -4.94 -5.47 -22.07
N GLU A 179 -5.75 -5.73 -21.05
CA GLU A 179 -5.38 -6.57 -19.90
C GLU A 179 -6.07 -7.94 -19.85
N ARG A 180 -6.42 -8.50 -21.01
CA ARG A 180 -6.90 -9.89 -21.10
C ARG A 180 -5.86 -10.86 -20.54
N GLY A 181 -6.04 -11.27 -19.28
CA GLY A 181 -5.21 -12.25 -18.58
C GLY A 181 -4.89 -11.93 -17.11
N ARG A 182 -5.20 -10.72 -16.62
CA ARG A 182 -4.94 -10.30 -15.23
C ARG A 182 -6.21 -9.82 -14.52
N PRO A 183 -7.02 -10.73 -13.95
CA PRO A 183 -8.33 -10.38 -13.35
C PRO A 183 -8.21 -9.44 -12.14
N ASP A 184 -7.08 -9.47 -11.45
CA ASP A 184 -6.72 -8.60 -10.32
C ASP A 184 -6.64 -7.12 -10.72
N LEU A 185 -6.09 -6.80 -11.89
CA LEU A 185 -6.03 -5.42 -12.37
C LEU A 185 -7.37 -4.94 -12.94
N GLN A 186 -8.17 -5.83 -13.53
CA GLN A 186 -9.50 -5.48 -14.00
C GLN A 186 -10.41 -5.01 -12.86
N GLU A 187 -10.35 -5.67 -11.70
CA GLU A 187 -11.07 -5.24 -10.50
C GLU A 187 -10.61 -3.86 -10.01
N PHE A 188 -9.32 -3.57 -10.08
CA PHE A 188 -8.77 -2.26 -9.70
C PHE A 188 -9.34 -1.13 -10.57
N TYR A 189 -9.39 -1.29 -11.90
CA TYR A 189 -9.95 -0.27 -12.78
C TYR A 189 -11.45 -0.08 -12.60
N VAL A 190 -12.20 -1.15 -12.30
CA VAL A 190 -13.63 -1.06 -11.99
C VAL A 190 -13.84 -0.27 -10.70
N MET A 191 -13.10 -0.57 -9.63
CA MET A 191 -13.16 0.20 -8.38
C MET A 191 -12.80 1.67 -8.59
N GLU A 192 -11.77 1.97 -9.39
CA GLU A 192 -11.37 3.35 -9.66
C GLU A 192 -12.47 4.12 -10.45
N ALA A 193 -13.12 3.45 -11.41
CA ALA A 193 -14.22 4.03 -12.17
C ALA A 193 -15.44 4.30 -11.27
N GLU A 194 -15.80 3.35 -10.40
CA GLU A 194 -16.89 3.52 -9.43
C GLU A 194 -16.62 4.66 -8.45
N ALA A 195 -15.38 4.78 -7.96
CA ALA A 195 -14.97 5.88 -7.08
C ALA A 195 -15.13 7.25 -7.76
N ARG A 196 -14.68 7.39 -9.01
CA ARG A 196 -14.84 8.62 -9.79
C ARG A 196 -16.30 8.97 -10.04
N GLU A 197 -17.14 7.98 -10.33
CA GLU A 197 -18.58 8.20 -10.47
C GLU A 197 -19.23 8.64 -9.16
N ALA A 198 -18.86 8.03 -8.03
CA ALA A 198 -19.37 8.39 -6.72
C ALA A 198 -18.99 9.84 -6.36
N GLU A 199 -17.75 10.25 -6.60
CA GLU A 199 -17.32 11.64 -6.41
C GLU A 199 -18.08 12.61 -7.31
N ALA A 200 -18.28 12.27 -8.59
CA ALA A 200 -19.04 13.10 -9.52
C ALA A 200 -20.50 13.26 -9.08
N ARG A 201 -21.13 12.20 -8.55
CA ARG A 201 -22.48 12.26 -7.98
C ARG A 201 -22.51 13.16 -6.74
N GLN A 202 -21.57 12.99 -5.82
CA GLN A 202 -21.48 13.85 -4.63
C GLN A 202 -21.32 15.32 -4.97
N ARG A 203 -20.48 15.67 -5.97
CA ARG A 203 -20.33 17.06 -6.42
C ARG A 203 -21.64 17.62 -7.00
N ARG A 204 -22.33 16.85 -7.85
CA ARG A 204 -23.63 17.28 -8.40
C ARG A 204 -24.68 17.48 -7.31
N ASP A 205 -24.73 16.57 -6.33
CA ASP A 205 -25.65 16.68 -5.20
C ASP A 205 -25.33 17.92 -4.34
N GLN A 206 -24.03 18.22 -4.16
CA GLN A 206 -23.59 19.40 -3.43
C GLN A 206 -23.93 20.69 -4.18
N GLU A 207 -23.66 20.74 -5.50
CA GLU A 207 -24.04 21.86 -6.36
C GLU A 207 -25.56 22.10 -6.35
N GLN A 208 -26.36 21.03 -6.42
CA GLN A 208 -27.82 21.14 -6.33
C GLN A 208 -28.28 21.67 -4.97
N ARG A 209 -27.67 21.20 -3.87
CA ARG A 209 -27.98 21.70 -2.52
C ARG A 209 -27.62 23.17 -2.38
N ASP A 210 -26.47 23.58 -2.93
CA ASP A 210 -26.02 24.96 -2.84
C ASP A 210 -26.86 25.88 -3.73
N GLN A 211 -27.28 25.43 -4.92
CA GLN A 211 -28.28 26.13 -5.74
C GLN A 211 -29.63 26.26 -5.02
N GLN A 212 -30.12 25.20 -4.38
CA GLN A 212 -31.37 25.25 -3.61
C GLN A 212 -31.27 26.22 -2.42
N LYS A 213 -30.13 26.27 -1.73
CA LYS A 213 -29.88 27.24 -0.65
C LYS A 213 -29.86 28.68 -1.16
N LEU A 214 -29.20 28.93 -2.29
CA LEU A 214 -29.17 30.27 -2.92
C LEU A 214 -30.56 30.72 -3.36
N ALA A 215 -31.34 29.82 -3.95
CA ALA A 215 -32.73 30.08 -4.32
C ALA A 215 -33.61 30.36 -3.09
N ALA A 216 -33.47 29.58 -2.02
CA ALA A 216 -34.21 29.79 -0.77
C ALA A 216 -33.83 31.11 -0.06
N ALA A 217 -32.60 31.58 -0.25
CA ALA A 217 -32.12 32.86 0.28
C ALA A 217 -32.55 34.07 -0.57
N GLY A 218 -33.22 33.86 -1.71
CA GLY A 218 -33.62 34.93 -2.62
C GLY A 218 -32.45 35.58 -3.38
N LEU A 219 -31.34 34.84 -3.52
CA LEU A 219 -30.09 35.29 -4.16
C LEU A 219 -29.85 34.64 -5.54
N ALA A 220 -30.85 33.89 -6.06
CA ALA A 220 -30.78 33.21 -7.35
C ALA A 220 -31.41 34.03 -8.49
#